data_AF-A0A2D5B0K2-F1
#
_entry.id   AF-A0A2D5B0K2-F1
#
_cell.length_a   1.000
_cell.length_b   1.000
_cell.length_c   1.000
_cell.angle_alpha   90.00
_cell.angle_beta   90.00
_cell.angle_gamma   90.00
#
_symmetry.space_group_name_H-M   'P 1'
#
loop_
_entity.id
_entity.type
_entity.pdbx_description
1 polymer ?
#
loop_
_entity_poly.entity_id
_entity_poly.type
_entity_poly.pdbx_seq_one_letter_code
_entity_poly.pdbx_strand_id
1 'polypeptide(L)' 'METVRTGKNTHHVHERQAPVVHQAPKVGRNDPCFCGSGKKFKKCCGKQG' A
#
# COMPACT_ATOMS: atom_id res chain seq x y z
N MET A 1 8.98 -20.24 -42.84
CA MET A 1 9.74 -19.45 -41.85
C MET A 1 8.81 -19.18 -40.67
N GLU A 2 8.58 -20.16 -39.81
CA GLU A 2 7.73 -19.97 -38.63
C GLU A 2 8.53 -20.41 -37.41
N THR A 3 8.75 -19.45 -36.53
CA THR A 3 9.74 -19.49 -35.46
C THR A 3 9.25 -20.35 -34.30
N VAL A 4 10.11 -21.27 -33.84
CA VAL A 4 9.89 -22.11 -32.66
C VAL A 4 9.65 -21.23 -31.43
N ARG A 5 8.45 -21.29 -30.85
CA ARG A 5 8.13 -20.65 -29.56
C ARG A 5 8.51 -21.57 -28.40
N THR A 6 9.78 -21.55 -27.98
CA THR A 6 10.19 -22.16 -26.71
C THR A 6 9.94 -21.19 -25.55
N GLY A 7 8.72 -21.18 -25.02
CA GLY A 7 8.39 -20.47 -23.79
C GLY A 7 8.63 -21.37 -22.58
N LYS A 8 9.54 -21.00 -21.68
CA LYS A 8 9.74 -21.68 -20.38
C LYS A 8 8.75 -21.09 -19.37
N ASN A 9 7.61 -21.74 -19.17
CA ASN A 9 6.59 -21.40 -18.18
C ASN A 9 7.06 -21.77 -16.76
N THR A 10 7.75 -20.85 -16.11
CA THR A 10 8.10 -20.95 -14.69
C THR A 10 6.89 -20.59 -13.84
N HIS A 11 6.21 -21.60 -13.30
CA HIS A 11 5.16 -21.41 -12.30
C HIS A 11 5.82 -20.90 -11.01
N HIS A 12 5.73 -19.59 -10.76
CA HIS A 12 6.12 -19.02 -9.47
C HIS A 12 5.03 -19.32 -8.44
N VAL A 13 5.29 -20.29 -7.56
CA VAL A 13 4.44 -20.59 -6.41
C VAL A 13 4.64 -19.48 -5.37
N HIS A 14 3.69 -18.55 -5.27
CA HIS A 14 3.69 -17.52 -4.24
C HIS A 14 3.12 -18.14 -2.94
N GLU A 15 3.99 -18.41 -1.97
CA GLU A 15 3.58 -18.87 -0.65
C GLU A 15 2.75 -17.76 0.03
N ARG A 16 1.53 -18.10 0.46
CA ARG A 16 0.57 -17.12 1.01
C ARG A 16 0.99 -16.72 2.42
N GLN A 17 1.69 -15.60 2.55
CA GLN A 17 1.95 -14.99 3.86
C GLN A 17 0.63 -14.47 4.47
N ALA A 18 0.45 -14.69 5.77
CA ALA A 18 -0.71 -14.18 6.50
C ALA A 18 -0.71 -12.63 6.51
N PRO A 19 -1.88 -11.97 6.51
CA PRO A 19 -1.96 -10.51 6.53
C PRO A 19 -1.42 -9.94 7.85
N VAL A 20 -0.55 -8.93 7.76
CA VAL A 20 -0.04 -8.21 8.93
C VAL A 20 -1.13 -7.29 9.48
N VAL A 21 -1.56 -7.53 10.73
CA VAL A 21 -2.52 -6.67 11.43
C VAL A 21 -1.77 -5.57 12.18
N HIS A 22 -2.00 -4.31 11.79
CA HIS A 22 -1.50 -3.17 12.56
C HIS A 22 -2.36 -2.98 13.82
N GLN A 23 -1.75 -3.06 15.01
CA GLN A 23 -2.44 -2.84 16.29
C GLN A 23 -2.72 -1.35 16.57
N ALA A 24 -2.00 -0.44 15.91
CA ALA A 24 -2.15 0.99 16.15
C ALA A 24 -3.41 1.55 15.46
N PRO A 25 -4.17 2.44 16.13
CA PRO A 25 -5.28 3.15 15.50
C PRO A 25 -4.75 4.02 14.35
N LYS A 26 -5.34 3.87 13.18
CA LYS A 26 -4.99 4.68 12.01
C LYS A 26 -5.67 6.04 12.15
N VAL A 27 -4.89 7.12 12.13
CA VAL A 27 -5.45 8.48 12.03
C VAL A 27 -6.22 8.62 10.71
N GLY A 28 -7.48 9.02 10.81
CA GLY A 28 -8.33 9.26 9.66
C GLY A 28 -7.87 10.49 8.89
N ARG A 29 -7.97 10.46 7.55
CA ARG A 29 -7.61 11.63 6.70
C ARG A 29 -8.40 12.90 7.05
N ASN A 30 -9.59 12.77 7.60
CA ASN A 30 -10.44 13.91 7.95
C ASN A 30 -10.28 14.38 9.40
N ASP A 31 -9.58 13.62 10.24
CA ASP A 31 -9.37 13.93 11.66
C ASP A 31 -8.49 15.17 11.82
N PRO A 32 -8.56 15.89 12.95
CA PRO A 32 -7.64 16.97 13.27
C PRO A 32 -6.18 16.46 13.25
N CYS A 33 -5.28 17.25 12.68
CA CYS A 33 -3.85 16.94 12.67
C CYS A 33 -3.29 17.01 14.10
N PHE A 34 -2.61 15.93 14.52
CA PHE A 34 -1.90 15.87 15.80
C PHE A 34 -0.78 16.91 15.95
N CYS A 35 -0.37 17.56 14.85
CA CYS A 35 0.63 18.61 14.80
C CYS A 35 0.16 19.97 15.38
N GLY A 36 -1.09 20.07 15.87
CA GLY A 36 -1.61 21.30 16.47
C GLY A 36 -1.99 22.40 15.48
N SER A 37 -1.96 22.14 14.18
CA SER A 37 -2.25 23.15 13.15
C SER A 37 -3.73 23.52 13.01
N GLY A 38 -4.64 22.81 13.69
CA GLY A 38 -6.09 22.93 13.52
C GLY A 38 -6.62 22.44 12.16
N LYS A 39 -5.74 21.99 11.25
CA LYS A 39 -6.11 21.50 9.92
C LYS A 39 -6.45 20.01 9.97
N LYS A 40 -7.30 19.56 9.04
CA LYS A 40 -7.54 18.12 8.80
C LYS A 40 -6.22 17.42 8.40
N PHE A 41 -5.99 16.19 8.86
CA PHE A 41 -4.77 15.42 8.61
C PHE A 41 -4.41 15.40 7.11
N LYS A 42 -5.38 15.15 6.22
CA LYS A 42 -5.20 15.15 4.75
C LYS A 42 -4.73 16.47 4.13
N LYS A 43 -4.86 17.59 4.83
CA LYS A 43 -4.45 18.93 4.39
C LYS A 43 -3.21 19.43 5.14
N CYS A 44 -2.62 18.59 6.00
CA CYS A 44 -1.44 18.91 6.80
C CYS A 44 -0.43 17.76 6.70
N CYS A 45 -0.09 17.07 7.80
CA CYS A 45 0.90 15.99 7.81
C CYS A 45 0.57 14.80 6.89
N GLY A 46 -0.70 14.54 6.63
CA GLY A 46 -1.17 13.50 5.71
C GLY A 46 -1.34 13.98 4.27
N LYS A 47 -0.80 15.15 3.91
CA LYS A 47 -0.80 15.64 2.53
C LYS A 47 0.17 14.77 1.72
N GLN A 48 -0.36 13.78 1.03
CA GLN A 48 0.34 13.13 -0.07
C GLN A 48 0.44 14.16 -1.20
N GLY A 49 1.68 14.45 -1.62
CA GLY A 49 1.98 15.35 -2.74
C GLY A 49 1.41 14.81 -4.05
#